data_AF-K1UT76-F1
#
_entry.id   AF-K1UT76-F1
#
_cell.length_a   1.000
_cell.length_b   1.000
_cell.length_c   1.000
_cell.angle_alpha   90.00
_cell.angle_beta   90.00
_cell.angle_gamma   90.00
#
_symmetry.space_group_name_H-M   'P 1'
#
loop_
_entity.id
_entity.type
_entity.pdbx_description
1 polymer ?
#
loop_
_entity_poly.entity_id
_entity_poly.type
_entity_poly.pdbx_seq_one_letter_code
_entity_poly.pdbx_strand_id
1 'polypeptide(L)'
;MNNNHVYDMIVVGGGPGGYTAALYAARAGLDTIVLEKLSAGGQMALTEQIDNYPGFENGIDGFSLAEKMQKQAERFGVRSEYAEVLRMDLTAVPKLLETS
;
A
#
# COMPACT_ATOMS: atom_id res chain seq x y z
N MET A 1 -19.85 10.23 -4.75
CA MET A 1 -19.76 9.85 -6.18
C MET A 1 -19.31 8.40 -6.20
N ASN A 2 -20.09 7.47 -6.74
CA ASN A 2 -19.66 6.08 -6.87
C ASN A 2 -18.62 6.01 -7.99
N ASN A 3 -17.35 6.18 -7.65
CA ASN A 3 -16.25 5.96 -8.58
C ASN A 3 -15.93 4.47 -8.61
N ASN A 4 -16.66 3.71 -9.43
CA ASN A 4 -16.27 2.35 -9.82
C ASN A 4 -15.08 2.42 -10.80
N HIS A 5 -13.92 2.86 -10.31
CA HIS A 5 -12.68 2.80 -11.08
C HIS A 5 -12.15 1.37 -11.06
N VAL A 6 -11.98 0.78 -12.25
CA VAL A 6 -11.38 -0.55 -12.37
C VAL A 6 -9.87 -0.37 -12.44
N TYR A 7 -9.17 -0.83 -11.42
CA TYR A 7 -7.71 -0.88 -11.37
C TYR A 7 -7.20 -2.19 -11.98
N ASP A 8 -6.02 -2.15 -12.59
CA ASP A 8 -5.32 -3.36 -13.04
C ASP A 8 -4.88 -4.22 -11.84
N MET A 9 -4.51 -3.56 -10.73
CA MET A 9 -4.16 -4.21 -9.47
C MET A 9 -4.68 -3.44 -8.26
N ILE A 10 -5.31 -4.15 -7.33
CA ILE A 10 -5.65 -3.63 -6.00
C ILE A 10 -4.78 -4.36 -4.97
N VAL A 11 -4.04 -3.61 -4.17
CA VAL A 11 -3.26 -4.10 -3.03
C VAL A 11 -4.03 -3.80 -1.75
N VAL A 12 -4.33 -4.83 -0.97
CA VAL A 12 -5.04 -4.68 0.32
C VAL A 12 -4.02 -4.77 1.45
N GLY A 13 -3.82 -3.66 2.15
CA GLY A 13 -2.86 -3.47 3.22
C GLY A 13 -1.67 -2.60 2.81
N GLY A 14 -1.49 -1.48 3.51
CA GLY A 14 -0.41 -0.50 3.33
C GLY A 14 0.83 -0.80 4.17
N GLY A 15 1.18 -2.07 4.37
CA GLY A 15 2.42 -2.47 5.03
C GLY A 15 3.64 -2.46 4.08
N PRO A 16 4.83 -2.88 4.55
CA PRO A 16 6.02 -2.96 3.72
C PRO A 16 5.85 -3.84 2.48
N GLY A 17 5.18 -4.99 2.63
CA GLY A 17 4.86 -5.88 1.51
C GLY A 17 3.93 -5.24 0.49
N GLY A 18 2.89 -4.54 0.96
CA GLY A 18 1.90 -3.89 0.10
C GLY A 18 2.48 -2.76 -0.72
N TYR A 19 3.18 -1.81 -0.09
CA TYR A 19 3.81 -0.71 -0.82
C TYR A 19 4.94 -1.16 -1.74
N THR A 20 5.67 -2.23 -1.39
CA THR A 20 6.66 -2.83 -2.29
C THR A 20 5.97 -3.44 -3.51
N ALA A 21 4.90 -4.22 -3.32
CA ALA A 21 4.13 -4.80 -4.43
C ALA A 21 3.56 -3.71 -5.34
N ALA A 22 2.94 -2.68 -4.76
CA ALA A 22 2.34 -1.57 -5.50
C ALA A 22 3.39 -0.77 -6.29
N LEU A 23 4.55 -0.48 -5.68
CA LEU A 23 5.66 0.18 -6.35
C LEU A 23 6.08 -0.58 -7.62
N TYR A 24 6.25 -1.90 -7.52
CA TYR A 24 6.66 -2.70 -8.66
C TYR A 24 5.54 -2.84 -9.72
N ALA A 25 4.28 -2.94 -9.30
CA ALA A 25 3.13 -2.96 -10.20
C ALA A 25 3.03 -1.66 -11.02
N ALA A 26 3.11 -0.51 -10.37
CA ALA A 26 3.10 0.79 -11.06
C ALA A 26 4.32 0.97 -11.97
N ARG A 27 5.50 0.49 -11.57
CA ARG A 27 6.70 0.47 -12.44
C ARG A 27 6.55 -0.41 -13.68
N ALA A 28 5.70 -1.43 -13.62
CA ALA A 28 5.34 -2.26 -14.76
C ALA A 28 4.23 -1.65 -15.64
N GLY A 29 3.72 -0.47 -15.28
CA GLY A 29 2.69 0.25 -16.03
C GLY A 29 1.26 -0.10 -15.65
N LEU A 30 1.04 -0.80 -14.52
CA LEU A 30 -0.29 -1.15 -14.04
C LEU A 30 -0.92 0.00 -13.26
N ASP A 31 -2.17 0.34 -13.55
CA ASP A 31 -2.96 1.25 -12.73
C ASP A 31 -3.28 0.59 -11.38
N THR A 32 -2.70 1.11 -10.31
CA THR A 32 -2.59 0.42 -9.02
C THR A 32 -3.10 1.28 -7.87
N ILE A 33 -3.91 0.70 -7.00
CA ILE A 33 -4.33 1.29 -5.73
C ILE A 33 -3.91 0.43 -4.53
N VAL A 34 -3.49 1.08 -3.44
CA VAL A 34 -3.31 0.49 -2.12
C VAL A 34 -4.48 0.92 -1.23
N LEU A 35 -5.21 -0.05 -0.69
CA LEU A 35 -6.27 0.17 0.31
C LEU A 35 -5.71 -0.15 1.69
N GLU A 36 -5.64 0.85 2.57
CA GLU A 36 -5.15 0.73 3.93
C GLU A 36 -6.14 1.33 4.92
N LYS A 37 -6.49 0.63 6.00
CA LYS A 37 -7.55 1.09 6.90
C LYS A 37 -7.15 2.22 7.86
N LEU A 38 -5.86 2.35 8.20
CA LEU A 38 -5.41 3.29 9.23
C LEU A 38 -4.31 4.23 8.72
N SER A 39 -3.12 3.68 8.51
CA SER A 39 -1.93 4.44 8.13
C SER A 39 -0.95 3.52 7.43
N ALA A 40 -0.05 4.10 6.63
CA ALA A 40 1.07 3.35 6.08
C ALA A 40 1.92 2.67 7.17
N GLY A 41 2.50 1.54 6.80
CA GLY A 41 3.54 0.82 7.56
C GLY A 41 3.06 -0.43 8.29
N GLY A 42 1.77 -0.60 8.53
CA GLY A 42 1.25 -1.74 9.30
C GLY A 42 1.96 -1.87 10.66
N GLN A 43 2.39 -3.07 11.02
CA GLN A 43 3.08 -3.32 12.29
C GLN A 43 4.42 -2.56 12.43
N MET A 44 5.10 -2.31 11.31
CA MET A 44 6.40 -1.64 11.31
C MET A 44 6.28 -0.20 11.84
N ALA A 45 5.18 0.48 11.55
CA ALA A 45 4.97 1.88 11.96
C ALA A 45 4.96 2.09 13.49
N LEU A 46 4.74 1.03 14.26
CA LEU A 46 4.73 1.06 15.73
C LEU A 46 6.12 0.86 16.36
N THR A 47 7.13 0.57 15.54
CA THR A 47 8.49 0.31 16.01
C THR A 47 9.26 1.62 16.16
N GLU A 48 9.79 1.89 17.36
CA GLU A 48 10.56 3.12 17.63
C GLU A 48 11.83 3.22 16.78
N GLN A 49 12.56 2.12 16.62
CA GLN A 49 13.84 2.07 15.92
C GLN A 49 13.99 0.74 15.16
N ILE A 50 14.35 0.83 13.88
CA ILE A 50 14.63 -0.29 13.00
C ILE A 50 16.09 -0.22 12.54
N ASP A 51 16.92 -1.11 13.07
CA ASP A 51 18.36 -1.15 12.77
C ASP A 51 18.74 -2.25 11.77
N ASN A 52 17.78 -3.06 11.34
CA ASN A 52 18.00 -4.24 10.50
C ASN A 52 17.41 -4.13 9.08
N TYR A 53 16.94 -2.94 8.68
CA TYR A 53 16.47 -2.70 7.32
C TYR A 53 17.61 -2.14 6.45
N PRO A 54 18.05 -2.86 5.40
CA PRO A 54 19.16 -2.41 4.56
C PRO A 54 18.92 -1.02 3.95
N GLY A 55 19.99 -0.21 3.88
CA GLY A 55 19.93 1.16 3.36
C GLY A 55 19.79 2.24 4.44
N PHE A 56 19.64 1.86 5.71
CA PHE A 56 19.61 2.78 6.85
C PHE A 56 20.74 2.43 7.83
N GLU A 57 21.96 2.90 7.54
CA GLU A 57 23.17 2.57 8.33
C GLU A 57 23.10 2.99 9.79
N ASN A 58 22.36 4.07 10.09
CA ASN A 58 22.12 4.58 11.44
C ASN A 58 20.73 4.18 11.98
N GLY A 59 20.09 3.20 11.33
CA GLY A 59 18.69 2.83 11.53
C GLY A 59 17.70 3.92 11.14
N ILE A 60 16.42 3.64 11.35
CA ILE A 60 15.31 4.56 11.07
C ILE A 60 14.11 4.21 11.95
N ASP A 61 13.31 5.20 12.35
CA ASP A 61 12.05 4.92 13.03
C ASP A 61 11.01 4.31 12.07
N GLY A 62 10.16 3.44 12.61
CA GLY A 62 9.23 2.66 11.81
C GLY A 62 8.20 3.49 11.05
N PHE A 63 7.77 4.61 11.62
CA PHE A 63 6.82 5.53 10.99
C PHE A 63 7.46 6.26 9.79
N SER A 64 8.66 6.78 9.94
CA SER A 64 9.41 7.41 8.84
C SER A 64 9.71 6.44 7.72
N LEU A 65 10.05 5.19 8.02
CA LEU A 65 10.25 4.16 6.98
C LEU A 65 8.95 3.90 6.23
N ALA A 66 7.82 3.79 6.94
CA ALA A 66 6.50 3.60 6.34
C ALA A 66 6.12 4.75 5.40
N GLU A 67 6.28 6.00 5.84
CA GLU A 67 6.03 7.18 5.01
C GLU A 67 6.92 7.20 3.76
N LYS A 68 8.20 6.82 3.90
CA LYS A 68 9.12 6.74 2.75
C LYS A 68 8.66 5.70 1.73
N MET A 69 8.20 4.54 2.18
CA MET A 69 7.68 3.48 1.30
C MET A 69 6.41 3.93 0.56
N GLN A 70 5.46 4.56 1.27
CA GLN A 70 4.25 5.12 0.66
C GLN A 70 4.60 6.19 -0.38
N LYS A 71 5.40 7.19 -0.01
CA LYS A 71 5.81 8.29 -0.92
C LYS A 71 6.57 7.75 -2.14
N GLN A 72 7.37 6.70 -1.97
CA GLN A 72 8.07 6.06 -3.08
C GLN A 72 7.09 5.41 -4.06
N ALA A 73 6.08 4.68 -3.57
CA ALA A 73 5.04 4.09 -4.42
C ALA A 73 4.22 5.17 -5.16
N GLU A 74 3.77 6.20 -4.44
CA GLU A 74 2.97 7.31 -4.98
C GLU A 74 3.73 8.11 -6.06
N ARG A 75 5.05 8.26 -5.91
CA ARG A 75 5.92 8.87 -6.94
C ARG A 75 5.85 8.14 -8.28
N PHE A 76 5.56 6.84 -8.29
CA PHE A 76 5.38 6.05 -9.52
C PHE A 76 3.92 5.97 -9.98
N GLY A 77 3.00 6.69 -9.36
CA GLY A 77 1.59 6.77 -9.77
C GLY A 77 0.65 5.85 -9.00
N VAL A 78 1.13 5.12 -7.99
CA VAL A 78 0.26 4.35 -7.09
C VAL A 78 -0.68 5.31 -6.36
N ARG A 79 -1.98 4.99 -6.32
CA ARG A 79 -2.93 5.68 -5.44
C ARG A 79 -2.98 4.97 -4.08
N SER A 80 -3.06 5.74 -3.01
CA SER A 80 -3.29 5.21 -1.66
C SER A 80 -4.61 5.75 -1.15
N GLU A 81 -5.46 4.88 -0.62
CA GLU A 81 -6.75 5.28 -0.05
C GLU A 81 -6.94 4.70 1.34
N TYR A 82 -7.42 5.54 2.24
CA TYR A 82 -7.74 5.15 3.61
C TYR A 82 -9.12 4.51 3.68
N ALA A 83 -9.17 3.19 3.52
CA ALA A 83 -10.39 2.43 3.47
C ALA A 83 -10.19 1.02 4.02
N GLU A 84 -11.15 0.53 4.81
CA GLU A 84 -11.16 -0.87 5.23
C GLU A 84 -11.86 -1.72 4.16
N VAL A 85 -11.20 -2.78 3.68
CA VAL A 85 -11.85 -3.74 2.79
C VAL A 85 -12.72 -4.68 3.63
N LEU A 86 -14.04 -4.53 3.49
CA LEU A 86 -15.05 -5.28 4.24
C LEU A 86 -15.36 -6.63 3.57
N ARG A 87 -15.29 -6.70 2.25
CA ARG A 87 -15.59 -7.91 1.47
C ARG A 87 -14.80 -7.97 0.17
N MET A 88 -14.47 -9.18 -0.27
CA MET A 88 -13.91 -9.46 -1.59
C MET A 88 -14.68 -10.59 -2.28
N ASP A 89 -15.17 -10.33 -3.50
CA ASP A 89 -15.61 -11.37 -4.43
C ASP A 89 -14.49 -11.67 -5.42
N LEU A 90 -13.76 -12.74 -5.12
CA LEU A 90 -12.63 -13.21 -5.91
C LEU A 90 -13.06 -14.11 -7.07
N THR A 91 -14.35 -14.42 -7.21
CA THR A 91 -14.88 -15.23 -8.32
C THR A 91 -15.38 -14.37 -9.48
N ALA A 92 -15.80 -13.14 -9.19
CA ALA A 92 -16.19 -12.15 -10.21
C ALA A 92 -15.06 -11.81 -11.19
N VAL A 93 -15.45 -11.30 -12.38
CA VAL A 93 -14.54 -10.76 -13.40
C VAL A 93 -15.11 -9.44 -13.92
N PRO A 94 -14.49 -8.28 -13.61
CA PRO A 94 -13.32 -8.10 -12.73
C PRO A 94 -13.62 -8.49 -11.27
N LYS A 95 -12.57 -8.70 -10.46
CA LYS A 95 -12.69 -8.96 -9.02
C LYS A 95 -13.34 -7.75 -8.35
N LEU A 96 -14.22 -7.98 -7.38
CA LEU A 96 -14.95 -6.91 -6.70
C LEU A 96 -14.57 -6.82 -5.24
N LEU A 97 -14.32 -5.60 -4.77
CA LEU A 97 -14.07 -5.29 -3.36
C LEU A 97 -15.14 -4.31 -2.87
N GLU A 98 -15.55 -4.49 -1.62
CA GLU A 98 -16.42 -3.57 -0.89
C GLU A 98 -15.60 -2.93 0.23
N THR A 99 -15.66 -1.60 0.33
CA THR A 99 -14.92 -0.81 1.31
C THR A 99 -15.87 0.01 2.20
N SER A 100 -15.38 0.42 3.37
CA SER A 100 -16.06 1.35 4.30
C SER A 100 -16.43 2.69 3.70
#